data_AF-A0A3C0MGB3-F1
#
_entry.id   AF-A0A3C0MGB3-F1
#
_cell.length_a   1.000
_cell.length_b   1.000
_cell.length_c   1.000
_cell.angle_alpha   90.00
_cell.angle_beta   90.00
_cell.angle_gamma   90.00
#
_symmetry.space_group_name_H-M   'P 1'
#
loop_
_entity.id
_entity.type
_entity.pdbx_description
1 polymer ?
#
loop_
_entity_poly.entity_id
_entity_poly.type
_entity_poly.pdbx_seq_one_letter_code
_entity_poly.pdbx_strand_id
1 'polypeptide(L)'
;TNNILSPANGKPIIVPSQDIVLGIYYLSLEREGEPGEGMAFANMGEIEAALAAGVVTLHTKIKARYNTVDAQGKPITVRVDATPGRMMLAEVLPRDPNLPFAVVNRVLRKAEISGIIDLVYRHCGQKDTVLFADAVMALGFREAYKAGISFGKDDMVIPKAKDKLVDDTRTLIKDYEKQYQDGFITEGEKYNKVVDAWSKCTDAVADAMMKEISAIQKDPTTGRVKEINSIYMMSHSGARGSPAQMKQLAGMRGLMTKPSGEIIETPIISNFKEGLTVLEYFNSTHGARKGLADTALKTANSGYLTRRLVDVAQDCIINGVDCGTKEGITVSAVLDGGTVVATLGERILGRTAAEDIKEPATGKVLVKRNEEITEDRVEVIEAAHLNRVRIRSVLVCELTNGVCGKCYGRDLARGTPVNAGEAVGVIAAQSIGEPGTQLTMR
;
A
#
# COMPACT_ATOMS: atom_id res chain seq x y z
N THR A 1 -4.39 21.41 -7.51
CA THR A 1 -2.95 21.59 -7.24
C THR A 1 -2.63 21.81 -5.77
N ASN A 2 -3.51 22.38 -4.93
CA ASN A 2 -3.25 22.59 -3.49
C ASN A 2 -3.49 21.37 -2.61
N ASN A 3 -4.53 20.58 -2.89
CA ASN A 3 -4.89 19.42 -2.09
C ASN A 3 -4.16 18.18 -2.62
N ILE A 4 -2.89 18.03 -2.23
CA ILE A 4 -2.03 16.92 -2.65
C ILE A 4 -1.98 15.83 -1.57
N LEU A 5 -1.97 16.24 -0.30
CA LEU A 5 -1.95 15.34 0.85
C LEU A 5 -3.35 15.15 1.42
N SER A 6 -3.58 13.99 2.03
CA SER A 6 -4.80 13.73 2.79
C SER A 6 -4.75 14.48 4.13
N PRO A 7 -5.80 15.22 4.50
CA PRO A 7 -5.87 15.89 5.80
C PRO A 7 -5.90 14.90 6.98
N ALA A 8 -6.27 13.64 6.74
CA ALA A 8 -6.40 12.64 7.79
C ALA A 8 -5.05 12.07 8.25
N ASN A 9 -4.08 11.94 7.34
CA ASN A 9 -2.82 11.22 7.62
C ASN A 9 -1.57 11.83 6.96
N GLY A 10 -1.70 12.90 6.19
CA GLY A 10 -0.58 13.58 5.53
C GLY A 10 0.07 12.80 4.40
N LYS A 11 -0.47 11.65 3.99
CA LYS A 11 0.03 10.90 2.83
C LYS A 11 -0.54 11.47 1.54
N PRO A 12 0.19 11.41 0.41
CA PRO A 12 -0.34 11.86 -0.88
C PRO A 12 -1.65 11.16 -1.25
N ILE A 13 -2.66 11.92 -1.68
CA ILE A 13 -3.93 11.39 -2.19
C ILE A 13 -3.96 11.30 -3.72
N ILE A 14 -3.09 12.05 -4.40
CA ILE A 14 -2.96 12.06 -5.86
C ILE A 14 -2.14 10.88 -6.41
N VAL A 15 -2.09 9.77 -5.67
CA VAL A 15 -1.33 8.58 -6.06
C VAL A 15 -1.94 8.00 -7.34
N PRO A 16 -1.12 7.70 -8.37
CA PRO A 16 -1.58 7.02 -9.57
C PRO A 16 -2.39 5.76 -9.25
N SER A 17 -3.40 5.49 -10.09
CA SER A 17 -4.27 4.34 -9.90
C SER A 17 -4.35 3.49 -11.18
N GLN A 18 -4.64 2.20 -10.99
CA GLN A 18 -4.95 1.25 -12.07
C GLN A 18 -3.89 1.26 -13.17
N ASP A 19 -4.27 1.60 -14.41
CA ASP A 19 -3.46 1.44 -15.61
C ASP A 19 -2.16 2.25 -15.56
N ILE A 20 -2.16 3.42 -14.91
CA ILE A 20 -0.95 4.24 -14.75
C ILE A 20 0.10 3.47 -13.93
N VAL A 21 -0.33 2.85 -12.82
CA VAL A 21 0.54 2.02 -11.98
C VAL A 21 1.04 0.81 -12.75
N LEU A 22 0.19 0.18 -13.57
CA LEU A 22 0.57 -0.96 -14.38
C LEU A 22 1.64 -0.60 -15.42
N GLY A 23 1.51 0.54 -16.09
CA GLY A 23 2.50 1.02 -17.07
C GLY A 23 3.85 1.33 -16.43
N ILE A 24 3.85 2.04 -15.29
CA ILE A 24 5.09 2.34 -14.53
C ILE A 24 5.73 1.05 -14.00
N TYR A 25 4.92 0.14 -13.47
CA TYR A 25 5.38 -1.17 -13.01
C TYR A 25 6.06 -1.92 -14.16
N TYR A 26 5.42 -2.00 -15.34
CA TYR A 26 5.99 -2.64 -16.52
C TYR A 26 7.34 -2.01 -16.90
N LEU A 27 7.43 -0.67 -16.99
CA LEU A 27 8.69 0.04 -17.27
C LEU A 27 9.82 -0.27 -16.27
N SER A 28 9.47 -0.47 -15.00
CA SER A 28 10.44 -0.71 -13.93
C SER A 28 10.99 -2.15 -13.88
N LEU A 29 10.41 -3.07 -14.66
CA LEU A 29 10.85 -4.48 -14.72
C LEU A 29 12.23 -4.61 -15.36
N GLU A 30 12.91 -5.66 -14.94
CA GLU A 30 14.24 -6.05 -15.40
C GLU A 30 14.19 -7.53 -15.79
N ARG A 31 14.82 -7.88 -16.91
CA ARG A 31 14.88 -9.26 -17.43
C ARG A 31 16.33 -9.63 -17.75
N GLU A 32 16.65 -10.90 -17.56
CA GLU A 32 17.96 -11.46 -17.89
C GLU A 32 17.97 -12.05 -19.31
N GLY A 33 19.12 -11.93 -19.99
CA GLY A 33 19.30 -12.48 -21.33
C GLY A 33 18.62 -11.67 -22.43
N GLU A 34 18.32 -10.40 -22.16
CA GLU A 34 17.76 -9.48 -23.16
C GLU A 34 18.86 -8.98 -24.13
N PRO A 35 18.51 -8.69 -25.41
CA PRO A 35 19.48 -8.19 -26.37
C PRO A 35 20.04 -6.83 -25.94
N GLY A 36 21.36 -6.67 -26.09
CA GLY A 36 22.07 -5.46 -25.68
C GLY A 36 22.34 -5.37 -24.17
N GLU A 37 22.25 -6.47 -23.43
CA GLU A 37 22.64 -6.55 -22.03
C GLU A 37 24.11 -6.10 -21.82
N GLY A 38 24.31 -5.18 -20.89
CA GLY A 38 25.62 -4.62 -20.57
C GLY A 38 26.09 -3.48 -21.49
N MET A 39 25.30 -3.09 -22.50
CA MET A 39 25.62 -1.93 -23.35
C MET A 39 25.63 -0.64 -22.54
N ALA A 40 26.49 0.30 -22.96
CA ALA A 40 26.65 1.59 -22.30
C ALA A 40 26.12 2.73 -23.17
N PHE A 41 25.31 3.61 -22.59
CA PHE A 41 24.67 4.74 -23.26
C PHE A 41 25.06 6.07 -22.61
N ALA A 42 25.23 7.10 -23.43
CA ALA A 42 25.67 8.42 -22.96
C ALA A 42 24.51 9.36 -22.59
N ASN A 43 23.36 9.23 -23.25
CA ASN A 43 22.19 10.09 -23.03
C ASN A 43 20.87 9.37 -23.33
N MET A 44 19.75 10.02 -22.99
CA MET A 44 18.42 9.47 -23.21
C MET A 44 18.06 9.30 -24.69
N GLY A 45 18.51 10.22 -25.56
CA GLY A 45 18.25 10.14 -27.00
C GLY A 45 18.88 8.91 -27.66
N GLU A 46 20.07 8.48 -27.22
CA GLU A 46 20.70 7.23 -27.67
C GLU A 46 19.91 6.01 -27.21
N ILE A 47 19.36 6.03 -25.97
CA ILE A 47 18.52 4.96 -25.45
C ILE A 47 17.22 4.86 -26.28
N GLU A 48 16.58 5.99 -26.58
CA GLU A 48 15.38 6.03 -27.43
C GLU A 48 15.65 5.54 -28.85
N ALA A 49 16.77 5.93 -29.44
CA ALA A 49 17.19 5.45 -30.77
C ALA A 49 17.47 3.94 -30.76
N ALA A 50 18.12 3.43 -29.70
CA ALA A 50 18.40 2.00 -29.56
C ALA A 50 17.12 1.17 -29.33
N LEU A 51 16.15 1.70 -28.59
CA LEU A 51 14.82 1.11 -28.43
C LEU A 51 14.07 1.09 -29.76
N ALA A 52 14.07 2.20 -30.51
CA ALA A 52 13.42 2.30 -31.82
C ALA A 52 14.03 1.36 -32.86
N ALA A 53 15.35 1.15 -32.80
CA ALA A 53 16.07 0.20 -33.65
C ALA A 53 15.91 -1.26 -33.19
N GLY A 54 15.35 -1.52 -32.01
CA GLY A 54 15.20 -2.86 -31.44
C GLY A 54 16.51 -3.50 -30.97
N VAL A 55 17.57 -2.70 -30.75
CA VAL A 55 18.88 -3.16 -30.27
C VAL A 55 18.82 -3.54 -28.79
N VAL A 56 18.01 -2.80 -28.03
CA VAL A 56 17.71 -3.05 -26.62
C VAL A 56 16.20 -3.11 -26.41
N THR A 57 15.76 -3.79 -25.36
CA THR A 57 14.36 -3.78 -24.90
C THR A 57 14.20 -2.94 -23.64
N LEU A 58 12.96 -2.57 -23.28
CA LEU A 58 12.67 -1.76 -22.09
C LEU A 58 13.25 -2.32 -20.78
N HIS A 59 13.41 -3.64 -20.71
CA HIS A 59 13.84 -4.37 -19.51
C HIS A 59 15.29 -4.85 -19.56
N THR A 60 16.04 -4.49 -20.62
CA THR A 60 17.45 -4.85 -20.78
C THR A 60 18.30 -4.15 -19.71
N LYS A 61 19.26 -4.87 -19.10
CA LYS A 61 20.23 -4.25 -18.19
C LYS A 61 21.27 -3.46 -18.98
N ILE A 62 21.34 -2.16 -18.74
CA ILE A 62 22.25 -1.24 -19.43
C ILE A 62 23.05 -0.40 -18.42
N LYS A 63 24.16 0.17 -18.88
CA LYS A 63 24.91 1.19 -18.14
C LYS A 63 24.60 2.55 -18.74
N ALA A 64 24.01 3.45 -17.97
CA ALA A 64 23.64 4.77 -18.48
C ALA A 64 24.33 5.88 -17.69
N ARG A 65 24.62 7.00 -18.36
CA ARG A 65 24.97 8.23 -17.66
C ARG A 65 23.69 8.92 -17.20
N TYR A 66 23.64 9.25 -15.92
CA TYR A 66 22.54 9.96 -15.30
C TYR A 66 23.04 11.32 -14.81
N ASN A 67 22.42 12.40 -15.30
CA ASN A 67 22.72 13.75 -14.87
C ASN A 67 21.86 14.07 -13.64
N THR A 68 22.50 14.22 -12.50
CA THR A 68 21.86 14.52 -11.21
C THR A 68 22.52 15.74 -10.58
N VAL A 69 22.07 16.13 -9.39
CA VAL A 69 22.71 17.16 -8.58
C VAL A 69 23.49 16.53 -7.42
N ASP A 70 24.59 17.16 -6.99
CA ASP A 70 25.32 16.80 -5.77
C ASP A 70 24.63 17.35 -4.51
N ALA A 71 25.19 17.05 -3.33
CA ALA A 71 24.70 17.53 -2.04
C ALA A 71 24.64 19.07 -1.92
N GLN A 72 25.31 19.80 -2.83
CA GLN A 72 25.36 21.25 -2.88
C GLN A 72 24.49 21.81 -4.03
N GLY A 73 23.72 20.97 -4.72
CA GLY A 73 22.85 21.36 -5.83
C GLY A 73 23.58 21.60 -7.16
N LYS A 74 24.86 21.25 -7.27
CA LYS A 74 25.64 21.40 -8.50
C LYS A 74 25.44 20.17 -9.41
N PRO A 75 25.29 20.36 -10.74
CA PRO A 75 25.10 19.25 -11.64
C PRO A 75 26.33 18.33 -11.69
N ILE A 76 26.09 17.04 -11.46
CA ILE A 76 27.06 15.95 -11.58
C ILE A 76 26.51 14.88 -12.52
N THR A 77 27.42 14.21 -13.23
CA THR A 77 27.07 13.06 -14.07
C THR A 77 27.61 11.80 -13.41
N VAL A 78 26.72 10.88 -13.08
CA VAL A 78 27.06 9.58 -12.50
C VAL A 78 26.75 8.47 -13.50
N ARG A 79 27.51 7.36 -13.43
CA ARG A 79 27.20 6.15 -14.19
C ARG A 79 26.38 5.23 -13.32
N VAL A 80 25.24 4.79 -13.83
CA VAL A 80 24.30 3.92 -13.11
C VAL A 80 24.00 2.67 -13.93
N ASP A 81 23.86 1.55 -13.23
CA ASP A 81 23.34 0.31 -13.80
C ASP A 81 21.81 0.34 -13.67
N ALA A 82 21.10 0.30 -14.80
CA ALA A 82 19.67 0.52 -14.88
C ALA A 82 19.05 -0.23 -16.08
N THR A 83 17.75 -0.04 -16.30
CA THR A 83 17.06 -0.44 -17.54
C THR A 83 16.63 0.80 -18.33
N PRO A 84 16.44 0.71 -19.67
CA PRO A 84 15.87 1.81 -20.44
C PRO A 84 14.57 2.36 -19.84
N GLY A 85 13.67 1.48 -19.37
CA GLY A 85 12.42 1.91 -18.74
C GLY A 85 12.62 2.68 -17.43
N ARG A 86 13.57 2.27 -16.58
CA ARG A 86 13.94 3.02 -15.37
C ARG A 86 14.61 4.36 -15.69
N MET A 87 15.36 4.45 -16.78
CA MET A 87 15.94 5.71 -17.26
C MET A 87 14.87 6.69 -17.74
N MET A 88 13.83 6.22 -18.44
CA MET A 88 12.66 7.05 -18.80
C MET A 88 11.98 7.64 -17.57
N LEU A 89 11.80 6.84 -16.52
CA LEU A 89 11.22 7.28 -15.25
C LEU A 89 12.12 8.29 -14.53
N ALA A 90 13.43 8.07 -14.56
CA ALA A 90 14.40 8.96 -13.93
C ALA A 90 14.51 10.33 -14.60
N GLU A 91 14.18 10.43 -15.89
CA GLU A 91 14.12 11.72 -16.60
C GLU A 91 12.95 12.58 -16.12
N VAL A 92 11.87 11.95 -15.65
CA VAL A 92 10.71 12.64 -15.09
C VAL A 92 10.97 13.11 -13.65
N LEU A 93 11.92 12.51 -12.96
CA LEU A 93 12.23 12.83 -11.57
C LEU A 93 12.84 14.25 -11.44
N PRO A 94 12.34 15.08 -10.50
CA PRO A 94 12.97 16.36 -10.19
C PRO A 94 14.44 16.18 -9.76
N ARG A 95 15.30 17.10 -10.21
CA ARG A 95 16.73 17.06 -9.88
C ARG A 95 16.96 17.70 -8.51
N ASP A 96 16.85 16.89 -7.45
CA ASP A 96 17.08 17.32 -6.07
C ASP A 96 18.15 16.44 -5.39
N PRO A 97 18.99 16.99 -4.50
CA PRO A 97 20.02 16.20 -3.81
C PRO A 97 19.45 15.06 -2.96
N ASN A 98 18.23 15.21 -2.46
CA ASN A 98 17.56 14.23 -1.61
C ASN A 98 16.76 13.19 -2.41
N LEU A 99 16.78 13.26 -3.74
CA LEU A 99 16.12 12.31 -4.65
C LEU A 99 17.17 11.52 -5.45
N PRO A 100 17.85 10.54 -4.84
CA PRO A 100 18.83 9.74 -5.55
C PRO A 100 18.15 8.82 -6.57
N PHE A 101 18.88 8.49 -7.64
CA PHE A 101 18.44 7.55 -8.68
C PHE A 101 17.98 6.19 -8.11
N ALA A 102 18.52 5.77 -6.96
CA ALA A 102 18.14 4.55 -6.26
C ALA A 102 16.63 4.48 -5.94
N VAL A 103 15.95 5.63 -5.79
CA VAL A 103 14.51 5.70 -5.49
C VAL A 103 13.67 5.09 -6.63
N VAL A 104 14.08 5.34 -7.87
CA VAL A 104 13.44 4.82 -9.10
C VAL A 104 14.08 3.53 -9.61
N ASN A 105 15.31 3.21 -9.19
CA ASN A 105 16.03 2.01 -9.64
C ASN A 105 15.63 0.72 -8.92
N ARG A 106 14.33 0.43 -8.91
CA ARG A 106 13.73 -0.77 -8.32
C ARG A 106 12.40 -1.06 -9.01
N VAL A 107 11.80 -2.21 -8.73
CA VAL A 107 10.45 -2.50 -9.19
C VAL A 107 9.46 -1.59 -8.47
N LEU A 108 8.70 -0.81 -9.22
CA LEU A 108 7.78 0.19 -8.70
C LEU A 108 6.36 -0.35 -8.66
N ARG A 109 5.87 -0.73 -7.48
CA ARG A 109 4.45 -1.04 -7.25
C ARG A 109 3.75 0.22 -6.76
N LYS A 110 2.43 0.14 -6.56
CA LYS A 110 1.60 1.26 -6.08
C LYS A 110 2.16 1.90 -4.80
N ALA A 111 2.67 1.09 -3.87
CA ALA A 111 3.19 1.58 -2.59
C ALA A 111 4.49 2.38 -2.78
N GLU A 112 5.41 1.88 -3.60
CA GLU A 112 6.66 2.57 -3.91
C GLU A 112 6.39 3.87 -4.64
N ILE A 113 5.50 3.88 -5.65
CA ILE A 113 5.12 5.12 -6.38
C ILE A 113 4.56 6.17 -5.42
N SER A 114 3.70 5.77 -4.48
CA SER A 114 3.19 6.66 -3.43
C SER A 114 4.32 7.25 -2.59
N GLY A 115 5.30 6.43 -2.19
CA GLY A 115 6.48 6.89 -1.44
C GLY A 115 7.35 7.85 -2.24
N ILE A 116 7.48 7.68 -3.57
CA ILE A 116 8.23 8.61 -4.42
C ILE A 116 7.55 9.97 -4.45
N ILE A 117 6.23 10.01 -4.61
CA ILE A 117 5.46 11.27 -4.61
C ILE A 117 5.58 11.98 -3.27
N ASP A 118 5.55 11.25 -2.16
CA ASP A 118 5.73 11.79 -0.81
C ASP A 118 7.12 12.41 -0.63
N LEU A 119 8.18 11.74 -1.11
CA LEU A 119 9.55 12.28 -1.10
C LEU A 119 9.67 13.55 -1.95
N VAL A 120 9.11 13.55 -3.16
CA VAL A 120 9.12 14.74 -4.04
C VAL A 120 8.39 15.91 -3.39
N TYR A 121 7.27 15.65 -2.71
CA TYR A 121 6.53 16.70 -1.99
C TYR A 121 7.32 17.30 -0.84
N ARG A 122 8.04 16.48 -0.07
CA ARG A 122 8.80 16.94 1.09
C ARG A 122 10.06 17.71 0.70
N HIS A 123 10.76 17.28 -0.34
CA HIS A 123 12.05 17.88 -0.72
C HIS A 123 11.94 18.96 -1.80
N CYS A 124 11.08 18.79 -2.81
CA CYS A 124 10.93 19.74 -3.93
C CYS A 124 9.71 20.67 -3.77
N GLY A 125 8.82 20.36 -2.83
CA GLY A 125 7.64 21.17 -2.55
C GLY A 125 6.48 20.94 -3.53
N GLN A 126 5.44 21.76 -3.36
CA GLN A 126 4.13 21.52 -3.96
C GLN A 126 4.13 21.63 -5.50
N LYS A 127 4.78 22.64 -6.07
CA LYS A 127 4.75 22.91 -7.52
C LYS A 127 5.38 21.77 -8.31
N ASP A 128 6.57 21.35 -7.90
CA ASP A 128 7.32 20.29 -8.59
C ASP A 128 6.63 18.94 -8.43
N THR A 129 5.95 18.70 -7.31
CA THR A 129 5.12 17.50 -7.12
C THR A 129 3.98 17.41 -8.12
N VAL A 130 3.31 18.52 -8.41
CA VAL A 130 2.22 18.55 -9.40
C VAL A 130 2.76 18.24 -10.80
N LEU A 131 3.85 18.90 -11.19
CA LEU A 131 4.48 18.68 -12.48
C LEU A 131 4.97 17.23 -12.62
N PHE A 132 5.55 16.68 -11.55
CA PHE A 132 5.97 15.29 -11.48
C PHE A 132 4.79 14.33 -11.64
N ALA A 133 3.69 14.55 -10.91
CA ALA A 133 2.51 13.70 -10.98
C ALA A 133 1.89 13.68 -12.39
N ASP A 134 1.80 14.84 -13.05
CA ASP A 134 1.30 14.95 -14.43
C ASP A 134 2.21 14.20 -15.42
N ALA A 135 3.53 14.34 -15.28
CA ALA A 135 4.49 13.67 -16.15
C ALA A 135 4.50 12.14 -15.93
N VAL A 136 4.39 11.69 -14.68
CA VAL A 136 4.25 10.27 -14.32
C VAL A 136 2.95 9.68 -14.87
N MET A 137 1.84 10.42 -14.80
CA MET A 137 0.57 10.03 -15.40
C MET A 137 0.71 9.85 -16.92
N ALA A 138 1.27 10.84 -17.61
CA ALA A 138 1.44 10.80 -19.06
C ALA A 138 2.35 9.65 -19.52
N LEU A 139 3.46 9.43 -18.81
CA LEU A 139 4.38 8.33 -19.08
C LEU A 139 3.72 6.97 -18.82
N GLY A 140 3.05 6.82 -17.68
CA GLY A 140 2.36 5.59 -17.30
C GLY A 140 1.29 5.19 -18.31
N PHE A 141 0.44 6.13 -18.76
CA PHE A 141 -0.56 5.83 -19.79
C PHE A 141 0.05 5.46 -21.14
N ARG A 142 1.08 6.20 -21.58
CA ARG A 142 1.74 5.94 -22.87
C ARG A 142 2.35 4.54 -22.91
N GLU A 143 3.03 4.15 -21.85
CA GLU A 143 3.74 2.88 -21.79
C GLU A 143 2.80 1.72 -21.46
N ALA A 144 1.73 1.94 -20.68
CA ALA A 144 0.65 0.96 -20.53
C ALA A 144 -0.03 0.64 -21.87
N TYR A 145 -0.31 1.66 -22.68
CA TYR A 145 -0.88 1.49 -24.02
C TYR A 145 0.07 0.69 -24.94
N LYS A 146 1.36 1.04 -24.98
CA LYS A 146 2.35 0.34 -25.81
C LYS A 146 2.60 -1.10 -25.36
N ALA A 147 2.57 -1.36 -24.06
CA ALA A 147 2.78 -2.70 -23.50
C ALA A 147 1.68 -3.68 -23.95
N GLY A 148 0.50 -3.19 -24.33
CA GLY A 148 -0.57 -4.03 -24.87
C GLY A 148 -1.02 -5.15 -23.92
N ILE A 149 -0.92 -4.91 -22.61
CA ILE A 149 -1.22 -5.91 -21.58
C ILE A 149 -2.70 -6.27 -21.68
N SER A 150 -2.96 -7.50 -22.10
CA SER A 150 -4.30 -8.05 -22.26
C SER A 150 -4.57 -9.12 -21.23
N PHE A 151 -5.85 -9.49 -21.11
CA PHE A 151 -6.34 -10.49 -20.19
C PHE A 151 -7.15 -11.53 -20.96
N GLY A 152 -6.62 -12.74 -21.03
CA GLY A 152 -7.25 -13.90 -21.64
C GLY A 152 -7.72 -14.94 -20.62
N LYS A 153 -8.58 -15.85 -21.06
CA LYS A 153 -9.00 -17.02 -20.26
C LYS A 153 -7.80 -17.91 -19.89
N ASP A 154 -6.81 -18.01 -20.77
CA ASP A 154 -5.64 -18.88 -20.57
C ASP A 154 -4.65 -18.30 -19.56
N ASP A 155 -4.67 -17.00 -19.32
CA ASP A 155 -3.84 -16.36 -18.30
C ASP A 155 -4.25 -16.78 -16.87
N MET A 156 -5.49 -17.23 -16.68
CA MET A 156 -5.95 -17.80 -15.41
C MET A 156 -5.41 -19.23 -15.27
N VAL A 157 -4.23 -19.41 -14.68
CA VAL A 157 -3.64 -20.76 -14.53
C VAL A 157 -4.19 -21.46 -13.30
N ILE A 158 -4.86 -22.59 -13.51
CA ILE A 158 -5.32 -23.46 -12.42
C ILE A 158 -4.15 -24.35 -12.01
N PRO A 159 -3.76 -24.40 -10.72
CA PRO A 159 -2.61 -25.16 -10.32
C PRO A 159 -2.87 -26.67 -10.45
N LYS A 160 -1.93 -27.40 -11.06
CA LYS A 160 -2.04 -28.86 -11.20
C LYS A 160 -2.12 -29.60 -9.86
N ALA A 161 -1.59 -28.99 -8.80
CA ALA A 161 -1.65 -29.53 -7.45
C ALA A 161 -3.06 -29.48 -6.83
N LYS A 162 -4.00 -28.72 -7.41
CA LYS A 162 -5.35 -28.52 -6.87
C LYS A 162 -6.08 -29.84 -6.61
N ASP A 163 -6.17 -30.70 -7.61
CA ASP A 163 -6.96 -31.94 -7.50
C ASP A 163 -6.44 -32.84 -6.38
N LYS A 164 -5.11 -32.97 -6.29
CA LYS A 164 -4.46 -33.72 -5.23
C LYS A 164 -4.76 -33.14 -3.84
N LEU A 165 -4.61 -31.83 -3.66
CA LEU A 165 -4.89 -31.16 -2.38
C LEU A 165 -6.36 -31.31 -1.94
N VAL A 166 -7.29 -31.25 -2.90
CA VAL A 166 -8.71 -31.44 -2.65
C VAL A 166 -9.01 -32.89 -2.26
N ASP A 167 -8.42 -33.87 -2.95
CA ASP A 167 -8.64 -35.29 -2.67
C ASP A 167 -8.00 -35.75 -1.35
N ASP A 168 -6.83 -35.22 -1.01
CA ASP A 168 -6.19 -35.41 0.30
C ASP A 168 -7.11 -34.88 1.42
N THR A 169 -7.71 -33.70 1.22
CA THR A 169 -8.63 -33.09 2.19
C THR A 169 -9.95 -33.87 2.30
N ARG A 170 -10.49 -34.37 1.18
CA ARG A 170 -11.68 -35.25 1.19
C ARG A 170 -11.42 -36.54 1.96
N THR A 171 -10.22 -37.09 1.87
CA THR A 171 -9.84 -38.31 2.59
C THR A 171 -9.77 -38.04 4.08
N LEU A 172 -9.15 -36.93 4.49
CA LEU A 172 -9.12 -36.47 5.88
C LEU A 172 -10.52 -36.30 6.49
N ILE A 173 -11.46 -35.74 5.72
CA ILE A 173 -12.85 -35.55 6.17
C ILE A 173 -13.57 -36.88 6.34
N LYS A 174 -13.32 -37.87 5.47
CA LYS A 174 -13.87 -39.24 5.66
C LYS A 174 -13.36 -39.86 6.96
N ASP A 175 -12.10 -39.61 7.32
CA ASP A 175 -11.54 -40.09 8.59
C ASP A 175 -12.19 -39.39 9.79
N TYR A 176 -12.48 -38.09 9.69
CA TYR A 176 -13.23 -37.36 10.74
C TYR A 176 -14.67 -37.85 10.86
N GLU A 177 -15.33 -38.14 9.73
CA GLU A 177 -16.68 -38.72 9.73
C GLU A 177 -16.68 -40.10 10.40
N LYS A 178 -15.67 -40.92 10.11
CA LYS A 178 -15.52 -42.23 10.74
C LYS A 178 -15.26 -42.11 12.24
N GLN A 179 -14.38 -41.21 12.67
CA GLN A 179 -14.14 -40.94 14.10
C GLN A 179 -15.40 -40.48 14.83
N TYR A 180 -16.25 -39.70 14.16
CA TYR A 180 -17.54 -39.28 14.69
C TYR A 180 -18.51 -40.47 14.83
N GLN A 181 -18.60 -41.32 13.80
CA GLN A 181 -19.43 -42.54 13.81
C GLN A 181 -18.98 -43.55 14.89
N ASP A 182 -17.67 -43.66 15.10
CA ASP A 182 -17.07 -44.50 16.14
C ASP A 182 -17.18 -43.88 17.55
N GLY A 183 -17.67 -42.64 17.66
CA GLY A 183 -17.89 -41.94 18.93
C GLY A 183 -16.63 -41.33 19.57
N PHE A 184 -15.52 -41.22 18.83
CA PHE A 184 -14.27 -40.63 19.33
C PHE A 184 -14.29 -39.10 19.42
N ILE A 185 -15.12 -38.44 18.61
CA ILE A 185 -15.24 -36.97 18.57
C ILE A 185 -16.70 -36.53 18.63
N THR A 186 -16.93 -35.33 19.16
CA THR A 186 -18.27 -34.71 19.17
C THR A 186 -18.61 -34.06 17.83
N GLU A 187 -19.90 -33.76 17.61
CA GLU A 187 -20.36 -33.09 16.39
C GLU A 187 -19.74 -31.69 16.20
N GLY A 188 -19.63 -30.91 17.29
CA GLY A 188 -19.00 -29.60 17.26
C GLY A 188 -17.50 -29.65 16.94
N GLU A 189 -16.79 -30.67 17.45
CA GLU A 189 -15.38 -30.89 17.11
C GLU A 189 -15.21 -31.33 15.65
N LYS A 190 -16.10 -32.20 15.15
CA LYS A 190 -16.14 -32.56 13.73
C LYS A 190 -16.30 -31.32 12.86
N TYR A 191 -17.29 -30.48 13.15
CA TYR A 191 -17.54 -29.24 12.43
C TYR A 191 -16.29 -28.36 12.36
N ASN A 192 -15.68 -28.07 13.51
CA ASN A 192 -14.49 -27.22 13.58
C ASN A 192 -13.30 -27.82 12.83
N LYS A 193 -13.07 -29.14 12.92
CA LYS A 193 -12.01 -29.83 12.18
C LYS A 193 -12.23 -29.81 10.68
N VAL A 194 -13.47 -29.99 10.21
CA VAL A 194 -13.82 -29.93 8.78
C VAL A 194 -13.60 -28.53 8.23
N VAL A 195 -14.04 -27.49 8.96
CA VAL A 195 -13.83 -26.08 8.59
C VAL A 195 -12.34 -25.74 8.52
N ASP A 196 -11.55 -26.13 9.52
CA ASP A 196 -10.10 -25.90 9.55
C ASP A 196 -9.37 -26.61 8.39
N ALA A 197 -9.70 -27.88 8.13
CA ALA A 197 -9.12 -28.64 7.03
C ALA A 197 -9.38 -27.99 5.67
N TRP A 198 -10.62 -27.57 5.41
CA TRP A 198 -10.95 -26.86 4.18
C TRP A 198 -10.32 -25.48 4.08
N SER A 199 -10.22 -24.74 5.19
CA SER A 199 -9.52 -23.44 5.20
C SER A 199 -8.06 -23.61 4.77
N LYS A 200 -7.35 -24.56 5.39
CA LYS A 200 -5.95 -24.89 5.07
C LYS A 200 -5.78 -25.35 3.62
N CYS A 201 -6.67 -26.20 3.12
CA CYS A 201 -6.66 -26.63 1.72
C CYS A 201 -6.82 -25.43 0.78
N THR A 202 -7.78 -24.54 1.08
CA THR A 202 -8.07 -23.37 0.25
C THR A 202 -6.86 -22.42 0.18
N ASP A 203 -6.13 -22.25 1.29
CA ASP A 203 -4.90 -21.44 1.31
C ASP A 203 -3.73 -22.13 0.60
N ALA A 204 -3.55 -23.43 0.78
CA ALA A 204 -2.52 -24.20 0.06
C ALA A 204 -2.73 -24.17 -1.46
N VAL A 205 -3.98 -24.26 -1.94
CA VAL A 205 -4.33 -24.13 -3.37
C VAL A 205 -4.02 -22.72 -3.87
N ALA A 206 -4.30 -21.69 -3.08
CA ALA A 206 -4.00 -20.30 -3.43
C ALA A 206 -2.48 -20.06 -3.56
N ASP A 207 -1.70 -20.58 -2.63
CA ASP A 207 -0.24 -20.48 -2.65
C ASP A 207 0.36 -21.25 -3.84
N ALA A 208 -0.16 -22.43 -4.14
CA ALA A 208 0.27 -23.20 -5.31
C ALA A 208 -0.02 -22.45 -6.62
N MET A 209 -1.21 -21.85 -6.75
CA MET A 209 -1.59 -21.01 -7.88
C MET A 209 -0.64 -19.81 -8.03
N MET A 210 -0.37 -19.08 -6.93
CA MET A 210 0.51 -17.92 -6.97
C MET A 210 1.95 -18.29 -7.35
N LYS A 211 2.45 -19.43 -6.87
CA LYS A 211 3.77 -19.95 -7.26
C LYS A 211 3.85 -20.30 -8.74
N GLU A 212 2.80 -20.88 -9.31
CA GLU A 212 2.78 -21.27 -10.72
C GLU A 212 2.67 -20.05 -11.66
N ILE A 213 1.82 -19.07 -11.33
CA ILE A 213 1.64 -17.86 -12.15
C ILE A 213 2.85 -16.91 -12.06
N SER A 214 3.56 -16.87 -10.93
CA SER A 214 4.76 -16.04 -10.74
C SER A 214 6.06 -16.68 -11.27
N ALA A 215 6.01 -17.94 -11.70
CA ALA A 215 7.20 -18.66 -12.13
C ALA A 215 7.84 -18.02 -13.37
N ILE A 216 9.14 -17.74 -13.27
CA ILE A 216 9.95 -17.22 -14.38
C ILE A 216 10.15 -18.35 -15.39
N GLN A 217 9.41 -18.30 -16.49
CA GLN A 217 9.60 -19.24 -17.59
C GLN A 217 10.66 -18.70 -18.55
N LYS A 218 11.64 -19.51 -18.94
CA LYS A 218 12.56 -19.18 -20.03
C LYS A 218 12.01 -19.71 -21.34
N ASP A 219 12.11 -18.92 -22.40
CA ASP A 219 11.80 -19.37 -23.75
C ASP A 219 12.87 -20.38 -24.19
N PRO A 220 12.48 -21.62 -24.51
CA PRO A 220 13.43 -22.65 -24.92
C PRO A 220 14.18 -22.32 -26.22
N THR A 221 13.67 -21.39 -27.04
CA THR A 221 14.25 -21.04 -28.34
C THR A 221 15.25 -19.88 -28.26
N THR A 222 14.96 -18.90 -27.41
CA THR A 222 15.72 -17.64 -27.33
C THR A 222 16.54 -17.52 -26.05
N GLY A 223 16.32 -18.39 -25.06
CA GLY A 223 16.94 -18.32 -23.73
C GLY A 223 16.45 -17.15 -22.87
N ARG A 224 15.57 -16.29 -23.40
CA ARG A 224 15.02 -15.11 -22.74
C ARG A 224 14.01 -15.50 -21.68
N VAL A 225 13.89 -14.66 -20.65
CA VAL A 225 12.76 -14.74 -19.73
C VAL A 225 11.48 -14.36 -20.47
N LYS A 226 10.50 -15.25 -20.52
CA LYS A 226 9.17 -14.98 -21.06
C LYS A 226 8.48 -13.87 -20.28
N GLU A 227 7.54 -13.23 -20.95
CA GLU A 227 6.71 -12.22 -20.30
C GLU A 227 5.97 -12.81 -19.10
N ILE A 228 5.95 -12.02 -18.03
CA ILE A 228 5.21 -12.37 -16.83
C ILE A 228 3.73 -12.37 -17.17
N ASN A 229 2.98 -13.29 -16.59
CA ASN A 229 1.54 -13.38 -16.77
C ASN A 229 0.84 -12.05 -16.41
N SER A 230 -0.07 -11.60 -17.29
CA SER A 230 -0.80 -10.34 -17.15
C SER A 230 -1.59 -10.21 -15.84
N ILE A 231 -2.25 -11.27 -15.39
CA ILE A 231 -3.05 -11.28 -14.16
C ILE A 231 -2.14 -11.06 -12.95
N TYR A 232 -1.00 -11.73 -12.95
CA TYR A 232 -0.02 -11.54 -11.89
C TYR A 232 0.57 -10.13 -11.91
N MET A 233 0.89 -9.58 -13.08
CA MET A 233 1.35 -8.19 -13.16
C MET A 233 0.31 -7.20 -12.60
N MET A 234 -0.97 -7.37 -12.92
CA MET A 234 -2.05 -6.50 -12.43
C MET A 234 -2.16 -6.53 -10.90
N SER A 235 -2.08 -7.72 -10.29
CA SER A 235 -2.21 -7.83 -8.84
C SER A 235 -0.91 -7.49 -8.09
N HIS A 236 0.24 -7.95 -8.58
CA HIS A 236 1.54 -7.70 -7.95
C HIS A 236 1.93 -6.22 -7.99
N SER A 237 1.59 -5.52 -9.07
CA SER A 237 1.78 -4.06 -9.16
C SER A 237 0.86 -3.29 -8.20
N GLY A 238 -0.22 -3.90 -7.72
CA GLY A 238 -1.27 -3.23 -6.96
C GLY A 238 -2.15 -2.31 -7.83
N ALA A 239 -2.05 -2.41 -9.16
CA ALA A 239 -2.88 -1.66 -10.10
C ALA A 239 -4.36 -2.08 -9.98
N ARG A 240 -4.62 -3.38 -10.07
CA ARG A 240 -5.97 -3.95 -10.01
C ARG A 240 -5.92 -5.41 -9.62
N GLY A 241 -6.83 -5.82 -8.74
CA GLY A 241 -6.92 -7.21 -8.30
C GLY A 241 -6.12 -7.48 -7.03
N SER A 242 -6.72 -8.21 -6.10
CA SER A 242 -6.01 -8.74 -4.92
C SER A 242 -5.68 -10.23 -5.08
N PRO A 243 -4.70 -10.76 -4.34
CA PRO A 243 -4.46 -12.21 -4.26
C PRO A 243 -5.72 -13.01 -3.91
N ALA A 244 -6.59 -12.46 -3.07
CA ALA A 244 -7.87 -13.07 -2.72
C ALA A 244 -8.83 -13.17 -3.92
N GLN A 245 -8.83 -12.18 -4.82
CA GLN A 245 -9.63 -12.24 -6.05
C GLN A 245 -9.04 -13.22 -7.07
N MET A 246 -7.71 -13.26 -7.20
CA MET A 246 -7.04 -14.25 -8.06
C MET A 246 -7.31 -15.68 -7.60
N LYS A 247 -7.30 -15.93 -6.28
CA LYS A 247 -7.68 -17.21 -5.67
C LYS A 247 -9.06 -17.68 -6.10
N GLN A 248 -10.03 -16.77 -6.23
CA GLN A 248 -11.39 -17.13 -6.68
C GLN A 248 -11.47 -17.39 -8.20
N LEU A 249 -10.59 -16.78 -9.00
CA LEU A 249 -10.58 -16.97 -10.45
C LEU A 249 -10.03 -18.34 -10.87
N ALA A 250 -8.88 -18.74 -10.32
CA ALA A 250 -8.16 -19.94 -10.77
C ALA A 250 -7.83 -20.97 -9.67
N GLY A 251 -7.98 -20.62 -8.39
CA GLY A 251 -7.82 -21.54 -7.28
C GLY A 251 -9.10 -22.31 -6.98
N MET A 252 -9.65 -22.08 -5.79
CA MET A 252 -10.98 -22.51 -5.37
C MET A 252 -11.63 -21.40 -4.57
N ARG A 253 -12.96 -21.31 -4.59
CA ARG A 253 -13.68 -20.24 -3.91
C ARG A 253 -13.73 -20.45 -2.39
N GLY A 254 -13.72 -21.70 -1.95
CA GLY A 254 -13.61 -22.09 -0.54
C GLY A 254 -14.95 -22.07 0.20
N LEU A 255 -14.86 -21.89 1.52
CA LEU A 255 -15.99 -21.89 2.43
C LEU A 255 -16.84 -20.62 2.31
N MET A 256 -18.15 -20.77 2.47
CA MET A 256 -19.12 -19.66 2.43
C MET A 256 -19.84 -19.53 3.76
N THR A 257 -20.21 -18.30 4.11
CA THR A 257 -20.93 -18.01 5.35
C THR A 257 -22.43 -17.86 5.09
N LYS A 258 -23.24 -18.51 5.92
CA LYS A 258 -24.69 -18.32 5.97
C LYS A 258 -25.02 -16.91 6.47
N PRO A 259 -26.25 -16.41 6.24
CA PRO A 259 -26.68 -15.13 6.81
C PRO A 259 -26.58 -15.06 8.34
N SER A 260 -26.74 -16.21 9.03
CA SER A 260 -26.58 -16.35 10.49
C SER A 260 -25.14 -16.11 10.99
N GLY A 261 -24.13 -16.20 10.11
CA GLY A 261 -22.71 -16.14 10.48
C GLY A 261 -22.02 -17.50 10.59
N GLU A 262 -22.78 -18.60 10.55
CA GLU A 262 -22.21 -19.95 10.48
C GLU A 262 -21.54 -20.20 9.13
N ILE A 263 -20.46 -20.96 9.13
CA ILE A 263 -19.78 -21.41 7.91
C ILE A 263 -20.46 -22.68 7.40
N ILE A 264 -20.71 -22.74 6.09
CA ILE A 264 -21.23 -23.94 5.42
C ILE A 264 -20.07 -24.94 5.28
N GLU A 265 -20.23 -26.14 5.83
CA GLU A 265 -19.20 -27.20 5.85
C GLU A 265 -18.77 -27.66 4.45
N THR A 266 -19.69 -27.59 3.48
CA THR A 266 -19.42 -27.95 2.08
C THR A 266 -18.84 -26.74 1.34
N PRO A 267 -17.54 -26.74 1.00
CA PRO A 267 -16.93 -25.62 0.29
C PRO A 267 -17.34 -25.64 -1.20
N ILE A 268 -17.06 -24.52 -1.86
CA ILE A 268 -17.09 -24.42 -3.31
C ILE A 268 -15.71 -24.76 -3.84
N ILE A 269 -15.59 -25.92 -4.49
CA ILE A 269 -14.32 -26.45 -5.00
C ILE A 269 -14.01 -25.85 -6.37
N SER A 270 -15.06 -25.61 -7.15
CA SER A 270 -14.95 -25.01 -8.47
C SER A 270 -14.48 -23.55 -8.39
N ASN A 271 -13.85 -23.08 -9.46
CA ASN A 271 -13.48 -21.67 -9.64
C ASN A 271 -14.22 -21.02 -10.80
N PHE A 272 -14.03 -19.71 -11.01
CA PHE A 272 -14.72 -19.01 -12.10
C PHE A 272 -14.26 -19.43 -13.49
N LYS A 273 -13.01 -19.93 -13.66
CA LYS A 273 -12.53 -20.44 -14.94
C LYS A 273 -13.21 -21.75 -15.34
N GLU A 274 -13.43 -22.64 -14.38
CA GLU A 274 -14.09 -23.95 -14.54
C GLU A 274 -15.61 -23.81 -14.65
N GLY A 275 -16.19 -22.80 -14.00
CA GLY A 275 -17.62 -22.63 -13.84
C GLY A 275 -18.14 -23.27 -12.55
N LEU A 276 -19.29 -22.81 -12.07
CA LEU A 276 -19.89 -23.29 -10.83
C LEU A 276 -21.09 -24.19 -11.13
N THR A 277 -21.27 -25.24 -10.32
CA THR A 277 -22.52 -26.01 -10.32
C THR A 277 -23.68 -25.17 -9.77
N VAL A 278 -24.92 -25.58 -10.05
CA VAL A 278 -26.13 -24.86 -9.59
C VAL A 278 -26.15 -24.72 -8.06
N LEU A 279 -25.77 -25.78 -7.33
CA LEU A 279 -25.75 -25.78 -5.87
C LEU A 279 -24.64 -24.87 -5.31
N GLU A 280 -23.43 -24.93 -5.87
CA GLU A 280 -22.33 -24.04 -5.48
C GLU A 280 -22.67 -22.56 -5.74
N TYR A 281 -23.28 -22.27 -6.90
CA TYR A 281 -23.72 -20.93 -7.23
C TYR A 281 -24.78 -20.45 -6.25
N PHE A 282 -25.81 -21.25 -5.96
CA PHE A 282 -26.85 -20.96 -4.98
C PHE A 282 -26.27 -20.67 -3.59
N ASN A 283 -25.35 -21.49 -3.09
CA ASN A 283 -24.69 -21.27 -1.82
C ASN A 283 -23.93 -19.94 -1.79
N SER A 284 -23.28 -19.54 -2.89
CA SER A 284 -22.56 -18.26 -2.98
C SER A 284 -23.47 -17.02 -2.93
N THR A 285 -24.76 -17.15 -3.25
CA THR A 285 -25.70 -16.02 -3.27
C THR A 285 -25.97 -15.42 -1.89
N HIS A 286 -25.94 -16.24 -0.84
CA HIS A 286 -26.19 -15.80 0.53
C HIS A 286 -25.17 -14.75 0.98
N GLY A 287 -23.88 -15.05 0.79
CA GLY A 287 -22.79 -14.14 1.12
C GLY A 287 -22.80 -12.87 0.25
N ALA A 288 -23.04 -13.03 -1.06
CA ALA A 288 -23.13 -11.89 -1.98
C ALA A 288 -24.27 -10.93 -1.62
N ARG A 289 -25.48 -11.45 -1.37
CA ARG A 289 -26.64 -10.64 -1.01
C ARG A 289 -26.46 -9.95 0.33
N LYS A 290 -25.93 -10.65 1.34
CA LYS A 290 -25.62 -10.05 2.65
C LYS A 290 -24.59 -8.94 2.50
N GLY A 291 -23.50 -9.16 1.76
CA GLY A 291 -22.47 -8.13 1.52
C GLY A 291 -23.03 -6.87 0.86
N LEU A 292 -23.89 -7.01 -0.15
CA LEU A 292 -24.56 -5.88 -0.81
C LEU A 292 -25.50 -5.13 0.14
N ALA A 293 -26.32 -5.86 0.90
CA ALA A 293 -27.25 -5.28 1.87
C ALA A 293 -26.51 -4.55 3.00
N ASP A 294 -25.46 -5.18 3.56
CA ASP A 294 -24.63 -4.60 4.62
C ASP A 294 -23.94 -3.32 4.13
N THR A 295 -23.46 -3.30 2.89
CA THR A 295 -22.83 -2.10 2.30
C THR A 295 -23.82 -0.95 2.21
N ALA A 296 -25.06 -1.23 1.75
CA ALA A 296 -26.11 -0.21 1.67
C ALA A 296 -26.47 0.36 3.05
N LEU A 297 -26.61 -0.50 4.07
CA LEU A 297 -26.91 -0.07 5.44
C LEU A 297 -25.76 0.72 6.08
N LYS A 298 -24.50 0.30 5.86
CA LYS A 298 -23.31 0.95 6.43
C LYS A 298 -23.09 2.36 5.90
N THR A 299 -23.42 2.63 4.63
CA THR A 299 -23.34 3.97 4.05
C THR A 299 -24.16 4.99 4.85
N ALA A 300 -25.36 4.62 5.29
CA ALA A 300 -26.19 5.49 6.12
C ALA A 300 -25.57 5.74 7.52
N ASN A 301 -25.04 4.68 8.15
CA ASN A 301 -24.44 4.78 9.48
C ASN A 301 -23.17 5.63 9.51
N SER A 302 -22.30 5.50 8.50
CA SER A 302 -21.06 6.31 8.42
C SER A 302 -21.38 7.79 8.21
N GLY A 303 -22.36 8.11 7.35
CA GLY A 303 -22.83 9.49 7.18
C GLY A 303 -23.41 10.06 8.49
N TYR A 304 -24.20 9.26 9.22
CA TYR A 304 -24.75 9.66 10.50
C TYR A 304 -23.68 9.90 11.58
N LEU A 305 -22.69 9.01 11.67
CA LEU A 305 -21.56 9.16 12.59
C LEU A 305 -20.77 10.45 12.28
N THR A 306 -20.46 10.68 11.00
CA THR A 306 -19.75 11.89 10.55
C THR A 306 -20.50 13.14 10.96
N ARG A 307 -21.83 13.17 10.74
CA ARG A 307 -22.69 14.29 11.16
C ARG A 307 -22.60 14.53 12.67
N ARG A 308 -22.75 13.49 13.49
CA ARG A 308 -22.64 13.62 14.95
C ARG A 308 -21.27 14.13 15.40
N LEU A 309 -20.19 13.68 14.77
CA LEU A 309 -18.84 14.15 15.07
C LEU A 309 -18.68 15.62 14.71
N VAL A 310 -19.23 16.06 13.57
CA VAL A 310 -19.22 17.47 13.17
C VAL A 310 -20.03 18.31 14.16
N ASP A 311 -21.24 17.87 14.54
CA ASP A 311 -22.11 18.59 15.47
C ASP A 311 -21.42 18.85 16.83
N VAL A 312 -20.56 17.94 17.30
CA VAL A 312 -19.81 18.08 18.56
C VAL A 312 -18.53 18.91 18.39
N ALA A 313 -17.86 18.81 17.25
CA ALA A 313 -16.53 19.38 17.04
C ALA A 313 -16.54 20.72 16.26
N GLN A 314 -17.70 21.20 15.79
CA GLN A 314 -17.79 22.37 14.91
C GLN A 314 -17.16 23.64 15.50
N ASP A 315 -17.21 23.81 16.83
CA ASP A 315 -16.66 24.97 17.54
C ASP A 315 -15.15 24.87 17.82
N CYS A 316 -14.50 23.75 17.47
CA CYS A 316 -13.06 23.57 17.64
C CYS A 316 -12.28 24.23 16.49
N ILE A 317 -11.84 25.47 16.72
CA ILE A 317 -11.08 26.30 15.77
C ILE A 317 -9.71 26.68 16.38
N ILE A 318 -8.70 26.86 15.52
CA ILE A 318 -7.39 27.39 15.96
C ILE A 318 -7.48 28.90 16.20
N ASN A 319 -7.43 29.33 17.46
CA ASN A 319 -7.62 30.74 17.85
C ASN A 319 -6.35 31.43 18.36
N GLY A 320 -5.23 30.72 18.49
CA GLY A 320 -3.98 31.30 18.95
C GLY A 320 -2.78 30.44 18.60
N VAL A 321 -1.57 31.00 18.67
CA VAL A 321 -0.34 30.28 18.31
C VAL A 321 0.11 29.35 19.45
N ASP A 322 0.12 29.82 20.69
CA ASP A 322 0.61 29.07 21.85
C ASP A 322 -0.20 29.41 23.11
N CYS A 323 -0.72 28.38 23.81
CA CYS A 323 -1.39 28.55 25.09
C CYS A 323 -0.43 28.58 26.29
N GLY A 324 0.87 28.34 26.09
CA GLY A 324 1.90 28.39 27.14
C GLY A 324 1.97 27.19 28.10
N THR A 325 1.04 26.23 27.98
CA THR A 325 0.98 25.07 28.88
C THR A 325 2.28 24.26 28.88
N LYS A 326 2.58 23.65 30.04
CA LYS A 326 3.65 22.67 30.20
C LYS A 326 3.13 21.23 30.18
N GLU A 327 1.81 21.07 30.15
CA GLU A 327 1.20 19.76 30.10
C GLU A 327 1.33 19.12 28.72
N GLY A 328 1.37 17.80 28.72
CA GLY A 328 1.59 17.00 27.54
C GLY A 328 1.29 15.53 27.84
N ILE A 329 0.96 14.79 26.80
CA ILE A 329 0.67 13.36 26.87
C ILE A 329 1.93 12.56 26.54
N THR A 330 2.13 11.45 27.23
CA THR A 330 3.22 10.52 26.94
C THR A 330 2.78 9.55 25.85
N VAL A 331 3.53 9.50 24.76
CA VAL A 331 3.27 8.63 23.61
C VAL A 331 4.38 7.59 23.48
N SER A 332 4.00 6.35 23.22
CA SER A 332 4.89 5.21 22.95
C SER A 332 4.47 4.51 21.66
N ALA A 333 5.33 3.64 21.12
CA ALA A 333 4.92 2.70 20.08
C ALA A 333 3.73 1.85 20.55
N VAL A 334 2.85 1.47 19.63
CA VAL A 334 1.70 0.61 19.93
C VAL A 334 2.09 -0.82 19.56
N LEU A 335 2.09 -1.70 20.55
CA LEU A 335 2.39 -3.12 20.41
C LEU A 335 1.08 -3.91 20.52
N ASP A 336 0.81 -4.76 19.54
CA ASP A 336 -0.29 -5.73 19.58
C ASP A 336 0.25 -7.13 19.32
N GLY A 337 0.05 -8.05 20.28
CA GLY A 337 0.52 -9.43 20.18
C GLY A 337 2.02 -9.64 19.93
N GLY A 338 2.87 -8.66 20.27
CA GLY A 338 4.31 -8.70 19.98
C GLY A 338 4.72 -8.13 18.62
N THR A 339 3.76 -7.67 17.81
CA THR A 339 4.02 -6.93 16.57
C THR A 339 3.86 -5.42 16.80
N VAL A 340 4.73 -4.62 16.19
CA VAL A 340 4.64 -3.15 16.24
C VAL A 340 3.58 -2.72 15.23
N VAL A 341 2.44 -2.23 15.72
CA VAL A 341 1.32 -1.77 14.87
C VAL A 341 1.58 -0.35 14.35
N ALA A 342 2.12 0.51 15.20
CA ALA A 342 2.52 1.87 14.85
C ALA A 342 3.82 2.21 15.58
N THR A 343 4.81 2.69 14.82
CA THR A 343 6.10 3.07 15.41
C THR A 343 5.97 4.35 16.24
N LEU A 344 6.96 4.61 17.08
CA LEU A 344 6.99 5.88 17.81
C LEU A 344 7.09 7.05 16.82
N GLY A 345 7.92 6.94 15.78
CA GLY A 345 8.11 7.98 14.76
C GLY A 345 6.82 8.38 14.06
N GLU A 346 6.03 7.41 13.61
CA GLU A 346 4.74 7.67 12.96
C GLU A 346 3.75 8.42 13.87
N ARG A 347 3.79 8.18 15.19
CA ARG A 347 2.87 8.82 16.14
C ARG A 347 3.29 10.22 16.56
N ILE A 348 4.58 10.53 16.53
CA ILE A 348 5.12 11.83 16.97
C ILE A 348 5.33 12.81 15.81
N LEU A 349 5.39 12.33 14.56
CA LEU A 349 5.60 13.18 13.38
C LEU A 349 4.56 14.32 13.31
N GLY A 350 5.04 15.55 13.09
CA GLY A 350 4.21 16.75 13.00
C GLY A 350 3.61 17.20 14.34
N ARG A 351 3.99 16.59 15.47
CA ARG A 351 3.59 17.02 16.82
C ARG A 351 4.65 17.91 17.44
N THR A 352 4.25 18.69 18.44
CA THR A 352 5.15 19.59 19.19
C THR A 352 5.64 18.92 20.46
N ALA A 353 6.94 18.98 20.74
CA ALA A 353 7.52 18.45 21.97
C ALA A 353 7.07 19.25 23.20
N ALA A 354 6.59 18.56 24.25
CA ALA A 354 6.17 19.20 25.50
C ALA A 354 7.37 19.50 26.42
N GLU A 355 8.42 18.69 26.32
CA GLU A 355 9.68 18.80 27.06
C GLU A 355 10.89 18.59 26.13
N ASP A 356 12.09 18.91 26.60
CA ASP A 356 13.31 18.67 25.84
C ASP A 356 13.54 17.16 25.71
N ILE A 357 13.52 16.66 24.47
CA ILE A 357 13.79 15.25 24.17
C ILE A 357 15.31 15.06 24.16
N LYS A 358 15.81 14.21 25.05
CA LYS A 358 17.25 13.94 25.21
C LYS A 358 17.59 12.52 24.83
N GLU A 359 18.76 12.33 24.24
CA GLU A 359 19.32 11.01 24.01
C GLU A 359 19.73 10.36 25.35
N PRO A 360 19.33 9.11 25.64
CA PRO A 360 19.63 8.46 26.91
C PRO A 360 21.12 8.25 27.17
N ALA A 361 21.90 7.99 26.11
CA ALA A 361 23.31 7.66 26.19
C ALA A 361 24.21 8.88 26.39
N THR A 362 23.94 9.98 25.68
CA THR A 362 24.81 11.17 25.67
C THR A 362 24.24 12.36 26.45
N GLY A 363 22.95 12.34 26.78
CA GLY A 363 22.25 13.50 27.36
C GLY A 363 22.09 14.67 26.40
N LYS A 364 22.47 14.53 25.12
CA LYS A 364 22.32 15.57 24.10
C LYS A 364 20.83 15.81 23.82
N VAL A 365 20.43 17.08 23.75
CA VAL A 365 19.06 17.48 23.39
C VAL A 365 18.87 17.26 21.89
N LEU A 366 17.96 16.36 21.53
CA LEU A 366 17.58 16.03 20.15
C LEU A 366 16.56 17.04 19.61
N VAL A 367 15.54 17.36 20.42
CA VAL A 367 14.47 18.31 20.09
C VAL A 367 14.19 19.16 21.32
N LYS A 368 14.15 20.48 21.14
CA LYS A 368 13.84 21.38 22.26
C LYS A 368 12.34 21.41 22.54
N ARG A 369 11.98 21.83 23.74
CA ARG A 369 10.59 22.12 24.11
C ARG A 369 9.98 23.13 23.13
N ASN A 370 8.69 22.91 22.81
CA ASN A 370 7.90 23.73 21.89
C ASN A 370 8.35 23.71 20.43
N GLU A 371 9.22 22.77 20.08
CA GLU A 371 9.66 22.56 18.71
C GLU A 371 8.83 21.48 18.03
N GLU A 372 8.54 21.68 16.74
CA GLU A 372 7.87 20.69 15.91
C GLU A 372 8.82 19.52 15.60
N ILE A 373 8.28 18.31 15.64
CA ILE A 373 8.99 17.08 15.30
C ILE A 373 8.83 16.84 13.80
N THR A 374 9.84 17.22 13.03
CA THR A 374 9.96 16.97 11.59
C THR A 374 10.57 15.60 11.30
N GLU A 375 10.55 15.18 10.04
CA GLU A 375 11.07 13.92 9.52
C GLU A 375 12.52 13.66 9.94
N ASP A 376 13.41 14.63 9.69
CA ASP A 376 14.83 14.55 10.07
C ASP A 376 15.01 14.30 11.57
N ARG A 377 14.09 14.83 12.39
CA ARG A 377 14.12 14.65 13.85
C ARG A 377 13.57 13.30 14.26
N VAL A 378 12.56 12.80 13.56
CA VAL A 378 12.03 11.46 13.79
C VAL A 378 13.14 10.42 13.57
N GLU A 379 13.91 10.55 12.49
CA GLU A 379 15.04 9.63 12.23
C GLU A 379 16.06 9.63 13.37
N VAL A 380 16.40 10.82 13.88
CA VAL A 380 17.33 10.96 15.02
C VAL A 380 16.72 10.39 16.31
N ILE A 381 15.42 10.56 16.56
CA ILE A 381 14.72 10.02 17.73
C ILE A 381 14.64 8.49 17.66
N GLU A 382 14.37 7.93 16.48
CA GLU A 382 14.33 6.48 16.27
C GLU A 382 15.71 5.85 16.40
N ALA A 383 16.76 6.51 15.89
CA ALA A 383 18.16 6.09 16.06
C ALA A 383 18.61 6.12 17.53
N ALA A 384 18.07 7.05 18.32
CA ALA A 384 18.32 7.12 19.77
C ALA A 384 17.56 6.06 20.58
N HIS A 385 16.73 5.22 19.93
CA HIS A 385 15.94 4.14 20.55
C HIS A 385 15.11 4.58 21.77
N LEU A 386 14.46 5.74 21.66
CA LEU A 386 13.57 6.25 22.70
C LEU A 386 12.27 5.44 22.74
N ASN A 387 11.87 4.99 23.94
CA ASN A 387 10.64 4.21 24.12
C ASN A 387 9.38 5.09 24.26
N ARG A 388 9.55 6.31 24.81
CA ARG A 388 8.44 7.22 25.12
C ARG A 388 8.87 8.67 24.94
N VAL A 389 7.97 9.49 24.45
CA VAL A 389 8.16 10.93 24.25
C VAL A 389 6.92 11.67 24.76
N ARG A 390 7.13 12.80 25.45
CA ARG A 390 6.02 13.66 25.88
C ARG A 390 5.75 14.75 24.83
N ILE A 391 4.56 14.72 24.25
CA ILE A 391 4.12 15.68 23.23
C ILE A 391 2.98 16.55 23.75
N ARG A 392 2.83 17.74 23.18
CA ARG A 392 1.64 18.57 23.41
C ARG A 392 0.44 17.92 22.72
N SER A 393 -0.74 18.12 23.30
CA SER A 393 -2.00 17.59 22.77
C SER A 393 -3.10 18.61 22.94
N VAL A 394 -4.08 18.53 22.03
CA VAL A 394 -5.31 19.34 22.08
C VAL A 394 -6.11 19.12 23.35
N LEU A 395 -6.01 17.92 23.96
CA LEU A 395 -6.73 17.56 25.19
C LEU A 395 -6.26 18.31 26.44
N VAL A 396 -5.01 18.80 26.45
CA VAL A 396 -4.39 19.50 27.58
C VAL A 396 -4.14 20.98 27.24
N CYS A 397 -4.81 21.49 26.21
CA CYS A 397 -4.71 22.89 25.82
C CYS A 397 -5.42 23.77 26.85
N GLU A 398 -4.73 24.79 27.36
CA GLU A 398 -5.27 25.74 28.37
C GLU A 398 -6.00 26.94 27.72
N LEU A 399 -6.16 26.95 26.40
CA LEU A 399 -6.91 27.98 25.71
C LEU A 399 -8.42 27.78 25.98
N THR A 400 -9.11 28.82 26.44
CA THR A 400 -10.52 28.73 26.84
C THR A 400 -11.49 28.61 25.66
N ASN A 401 -11.22 29.33 24.57
CA ASN A 401 -12.02 29.30 23.35
C ASN A 401 -11.16 28.80 22.19
N GLY A 402 -11.35 27.52 21.81
CA GLY A 402 -10.61 26.89 20.70
C GLY A 402 -9.30 26.25 21.14
N VAL A 403 -8.44 25.97 20.17
CA VAL A 403 -7.17 25.24 20.38
C VAL A 403 -6.00 26.11 19.91
N CYS A 404 -4.83 26.00 20.56
CA CYS A 404 -3.63 26.68 20.06
C CYS A 404 -2.89 25.85 19.01
N GLY A 405 -2.25 26.52 18.06
CA GLY A 405 -1.51 25.88 16.96
C GLY A 405 -0.43 24.92 17.45
N LYS A 406 0.31 25.25 18.53
CA LYS A 406 1.33 24.34 19.08
C LYS A 406 0.78 23.07 19.73
N CYS A 407 -0.40 23.12 20.36
CA CYS A 407 -1.02 21.91 20.92
C CYS A 407 -1.63 21.01 19.84
N TYR A 408 -2.01 21.59 18.70
CA TYR A 408 -2.47 20.84 17.53
C TYR A 408 -1.29 20.23 16.77
N GLY A 409 -0.30 21.04 16.41
CA GLY A 409 0.88 20.68 15.62
C GLY A 409 0.75 21.12 14.17
N ARG A 410 1.21 20.24 13.27
CA ARG A 410 1.26 20.44 11.82
C ARG A 410 -0.12 20.26 11.17
N ASP A 411 -0.43 21.10 10.19
CA ASP A 411 -1.49 20.83 9.21
C ASP A 411 -1.00 19.74 8.25
N LEU A 412 -1.58 18.54 8.39
CA LEU A 412 -1.22 17.37 7.59
C LEU A 412 -1.53 17.55 6.10
N ALA A 413 -2.45 18.44 5.72
CA ALA A 413 -2.80 18.65 4.32
C ALA A 413 -1.77 19.50 3.56
N ARG A 414 -1.03 20.36 4.27
CA ARG A 414 -0.05 21.30 3.68
C ARG A 414 1.38 21.07 4.11
N GLY A 415 1.60 20.30 5.16
CA GLY A 415 2.92 20.07 5.71
C GLY A 415 3.53 21.31 6.39
N THR A 416 2.74 22.31 6.76
CA THR A 416 3.17 23.48 7.52
C THR A 416 2.49 23.51 8.90
N PRO A 417 2.97 24.30 9.87
CA PRO A 417 2.21 24.56 11.09
C PRO A 417 0.78 25.02 10.77
N VAL A 418 -0.18 24.61 11.59
CA VAL A 418 -1.59 24.98 11.36
C VAL A 418 -1.80 26.49 11.47
N ASN A 419 -2.58 27.05 10.56
CA ASN A 419 -2.87 28.49 10.53
C ASN A 419 -3.96 28.86 11.54
N ALA A 420 -3.93 30.11 12.01
CA ALA A 420 -5.02 30.65 12.81
C ALA A 420 -6.30 30.77 11.96
N GLY A 421 -7.43 30.37 12.53
CA GLY A 421 -8.74 30.34 11.87
C GLY A 421 -9.09 29.01 11.18
N GLU A 422 -8.19 28.02 11.16
CA GLU A 422 -8.50 26.71 10.58
C GLU A 422 -9.52 25.94 11.46
N ALA A 423 -10.61 25.46 10.85
CA ALA A 423 -11.69 24.73 11.53
C ALA A 423 -11.33 23.25 11.74
N VAL A 424 -10.34 23.00 12.60
CA VAL A 424 -9.75 21.67 12.84
C VAL A 424 -10.74 20.62 13.33
N GLY A 425 -11.81 21.01 14.03
CA GLY A 425 -12.83 20.08 14.50
C GLY A 425 -13.64 19.45 13.37
N VAL A 426 -14.03 20.24 12.37
CA VAL A 426 -14.73 19.74 11.18
C VAL A 426 -13.84 18.80 10.38
N ILE A 427 -12.57 19.17 10.19
CA ILE A 427 -11.57 18.34 9.49
C ILE A 427 -11.37 17.01 10.22
N ALA A 428 -11.23 17.04 11.55
CA ALA A 428 -11.08 15.83 12.35
C ALA A 428 -12.31 14.91 12.26
N ALA A 429 -13.52 15.48 12.35
CA ALA A 429 -14.76 14.72 12.23
C ALA A 429 -14.90 14.03 10.87
N GLN A 430 -14.59 14.73 9.77
CA GLN A 430 -14.61 14.16 8.42
C GLN A 430 -13.53 13.10 8.23
N SER A 431 -12.32 13.34 8.76
CA SER A 431 -11.19 12.42 8.66
C SER A 431 -11.42 11.09 9.39
N ILE A 432 -12.25 11.10 10.44
CA ILE A 432 -12.68 9.87 11.14
C ILE A 432 -13.88 9.23 10.42
N GLY A 433 -14.82 10.06 9.95
CA GLY A 433 -16.08 9.62 9.39
C GLY A 433 -15.97 8.95 8.01
N GLU A 434 -15.17 9.53 7.10
CA GLU A 434 -15.02 9.06 5.71
C GLU A 434 -14.49 7.60 5.63
N PRO A 435 -13.42 7.22 6.35
CA PRO A 435 -12.97 5.83 6.39
C PRO A 435 -13.98 4.88 7.04
N GLY A 436 -14.92 5.41 7.83
CA GLY A 436 -15.98 4.63 8.49
C GLY A 436 -16.86 3.85 7.51
N THR A 437 -16.96 4.28 6.25
CA THR A 437 -17.65 3.52 5.19
C THR A 437 -16.95 2.21 4.84
N GLN A 438 -15.62 2.17 4.98
CA GLN A 438 -14.77 1.02 4.64
C GLN A 438 -14.62 0.04 5.82
N LEU A 439 -14.84 0.51 7.04
CA LEU A 439 -14.79 -0.32 8.24
C LEU A 439 -16.05 -1.19 8.36
N THR A 440 -15.88 -2.44 8.78
CA THR A 440 -17.01 -3.27 9.21
C THR A 440 -17.53 -2.78 10.56
N MET A 441 -18.32 -1.70 10.53
CA MET A 441 -19.15 -1.31 11.66
C MET A 441 -20.23 -2.41 11.83
N ARG A 442 -20.11 -3.18 12.91
CA ARG A 442 -21.08 -4.19 13.33
C ARG A 442 -22.01 -3.61 14.37
#